data_AF-A0A538ITE9-F1
#
_entry.id   AF-A0A538ITE9-F1
#
_cell.length_a   1.000
_cell.length_b   1.000
_cell.length_c   1.000
_cell.angle_alpha   90.00
_cell.angle_beta   90.00
_cell.angle_gamma   90.00
#
_symmetry.space_group_name_H-M   'P 1'
#
loop_
_entity.id
_entity.type
_entity.pdbx_description
1 polymer ?
#
loop_
_entity_poly.entity_id
_entity_poly.type
_entity_poly.pdbx_seq_one_letter_code
_entity_poly.pdbx_strand_id
1 'polypeptide(L)'
;MATPRAVEEAPPQETAAKPRSRPARHSGRLLLRMPAGLHEDLARASDRNGVSLNQFITSVLAGAVGWGRDDAAPIGASKGRSKWPIILLTANLLLVAAAAISAIVFLVAA
;
A
#
# COMPACT_ATOMS: atom_id res chain seq x y z
N MET A 1 -6.95 49.04 -17.40
CA MET A 1 -7.84 47.86 -17.44
C MET A 1 -6.96 46.64 -17.72
N ALA A 2 -7.24 45.51 -17.07
CA ALA A 2 -6.58 44.19 -17.11
C ALA A 2 -5.45 43.90 -16.09
N THR A 3 -5.80 43.09 -15.08
CA THR A 3 -4.90 42.21 -14.30
C THR A 3 -4.79 40.85 -15.00
N PRO A 4 -3.75 40.04 -14.71
CA PRO A 4 -4.01 38.84 -13.90
C PRO A 4 -2.89 38.46 -12.91
N ARG A 5 -3.32 37.98 -11.72
CA ARG A 5 -2.53 37.21 -10.75
C ARG A 5 -2.46 35.75 -11.18
N ALA A 6 -1.29 35.10 -11.06
CA ALA A 6 -1.21 33.66 -10.84
C ALA A 6 0.19 33.23 -10.35
N VAL A 7 0.23 32.79 -9.09
CA VAL A 7 1.05 31.70 -8.50
C VAL A 7 2.56 31.67 -8.75
N GLU A 8 3.34 32.06 -7.74
CA GLU A 8 4.65 31.44 -7.49
C GLU A 8 4.99 31.55 -6.00
N GLU A 9 4.92 30.43 -5.28
CA GLU A 9 5.73 30.18 -4.07
C GLU A 9 5.51 28.73 -3.63
N ALA A 10 6.55 27.90 -3.75
CA ALA A 10 6.64 26.63 -3.05
C ALA A 10 8.11 26.41 -2.61
N PRO A 11 8.38 26.19 -1.31
CA PRO A 11 9.74 26.14 -0.78
C PRO A 11 10.45 24.79 -1.05
N PRO A 12 11.79 24.76 -1.02
CA PRO A 12 12.58 23.55 -1.28
C PRO A 12 12.42 22.52 -0.16
N GLN A 13 12.09 21.28 -0.56
CA GLN A 13 11.89 20.16 0.34
C GLN A 13 13.24 19.58 0.80
N GLU A 14 13.58 19.80 2.07
CA GLU A 14 14.66 19.07 2.74
C GLU A 14 14.16 17.65 3.05
N THR A 15 14.78 16.69 2.36
CA THR A 15 14.39 15.29 2.31
C THR A 15 14.84 14.57 3.58
N ALA A 16 13.95 14.50 4.57
CA ALA A 16 14.07 13.57 5.68
C ALA A 16 14.24 12.14 5.15
N ALA A 17 15.34 11.51 5.57
CA ALA A 17 15.83 10.22 5.11
C ALA A 17 14.75 9.13 5.12
N LYS A 18 14.51 8.47 3.97
CA LYS A 18 13.77 7.21 3.94
C LYS A 18 14.57 6.12 4.65
N PRO A 19 13.96 5.34 5.57
CA PRO A 19 14.63 4.20 6.18
C PRO A 19 14.98 3.19 5.09
N ARG A 20 16.25 2.78 5.05
CA ARG A 20 16.75 1.77 4.11
C ARG A 20 16.07 0.43 4.41
N SER A 21 15.01 0.13 3.66
CA SER A 21 14.47 -1.23 3.62
C SER A 21 15.54 -2.16 3.07
N ARG A 22 15.94 -3.15 3.87
CA ARG A 22 16.87 -4.21 3.47
C ARG A 22 16.34 -4.86 2.18
N PRO A 23 17.16 -5.09 1.13
CA PRO A 23 16.65 -5.65 -0.11
C PRO A 23 16.02 -7.01 0.16
N ALA A 24 14.72 -7.15 -0.15
CA ALA A 24 14.03 -8.42 -0.05
C ALA A 24 14.79 -9.44 -0.91
N ARG A 25 15.12 -10.61 -0.34
CA ARG A 25 15.91 -11.67 -1.00
C ARG A 25 15.25 -12.21 -2.28
N HIS A 26 13.97 -11.88 -2.49
CA HIS A 26 13.20 -12.21 -3.67
C HIS A 26 12.58 -10.94 -4.26
N SER A 27 12.75 -10.73 -5.56
CA SER A 27 12.34 -9.51 -6.28
C SER A 27 10.81 -9.36 -6.42
N GLY A 28 10.00 -10.30 -5.93
CA GLY A 28 8.54 -10.34 -6.15
C GLY A 28 8.13 -10.54 -7.62
N ARG A 29 9.07 -10.53 -8.55
CA ARG A 29 8.87 -10.66 -10.00
C ARG A 29 9.23 -12.07 -10.44
N LEU A 30 8.28 -12.74 -11.09
CA LEU A 30 8.43 -14.08 -11.65
C LEU A 30 8.45 -13.98 -13.18
N LEU A 31 9.56 -14.38 -13.81
CA LEU A 31 9.63 -14.56 -15.27
C LEU A 31 9.45 -16.04 -15.58
N LEU A 32 8.33 -16.39 -16.22
CA LEU A 32 7.98 -17.75 -16.60
C LEU A 32 7.76 -17.81 -18.12
N ARG A 33 8.21 -18.89 -18.76
CA ARG A 33 7.83 -19.22 -20.15
C ARG A 33 6.55 -20.04 -20.12
N MET A 34 5.47 -19.48 -20.66
CA MET A 34 4.17 -20.16 -20.74
C MET A 34 3.85 -20.50 -22.20
N PRO A 35 3.37 -21.72 -22.49
CA PRO A 35 2.76 -22.03 -23.78
C PRO A 35 1.58 -21.10 -24.06
N ALA A 36 1.34 -20.76 -25.34
CA ALA A 36 0.28 -19.82 -25.73
C ALA A 36 -1.11 -20.29 -25.25
N GLY A 37 -1.44 -21.57 -25.41
CA GLY A 37 -2.74 -22.11 -24.97
C GLY A 37 -2.97 -21.96 -23.46
N LEU A 38 -1.93 -22.15 -22.64
CA LEU A 38 -2.04 -21.96 -21.19
C LEU A 38 -2.30 -20.49 -20.84
N HIS A 39 -1.64 -19.56 -21.54
CA HIS A 39 -1.87 -18.14 -21.32
C HIS A 39 -3.31 -17.74 -21.65
N GLU A 40 -3.83 -18.19 -22.79
CA GLU A 40 -5.21 -17.93 -23.23
C GLU A 40 -6.24 -18.43 -22.23
N ASP A 41 -6.06 -19.66 -21.73
CA ASP A 41 -7.00 -20.24 -20.77
C ASP A 41 -6.97 -19.52 -19.42
N LEU A 42 -5.79 -19.09 -18.96
CA LEU A 42 -5.65 -18.29 -17.75
C LEU A 42 -6.23 -16.88 -17.91
N ALA A 43 -6.03 -16.23 -19.06
CA ALA A 43 -6.61 -14.92 -19.37
C ALA A 43 -8.15 -14.98 -19.40
N ARG A 44 -8.71 -15.97 -20.10
CA ARG A 44 -10.16 -16.18 -20.14
C ARG A 44 -10.71 -16.48 -18.74
N ALA A 45 -9.97 -17.21 -17.91
CA ALA A 45 -10.37 -17.48 -16.54
C ALA A 45 -10.29 -16.23 -15.65
N SER A 46 -9.29 -15.36 -15.81
CA SER A 46 -9.20 -14.11 -15.06
C SER A 46 -10.33 -13.15 -15.42
N ASP A 47 -10.70 -13.06 -16.70
CA ASP A 47 -11.81 -12.23 -17.17
C ASP A 47 -13.14 -12.67 -16.58
N ARG A 48 -13.42 -13.98 -16.56
CA ARG A 48 -14.62 -14.55 -15.91
C ARG A 48 -14.69 -14.24 -14.42
N ASN A 49 -13.54 -14.09 -13.75
CA ASN A 49 -13.46 -13.76 -12.33
C ASN A 49 -13.39 -12.24 -12.08
N GLY A 50 -13.37 -11.41 -13.12
CA GLY A 50 -13.29 -9.95 -13.00
C GLY A 50 -12.02 -9.44 -12.32
N VAL A 51 -10.92 -10.19 -12.42
CA VAL A 51 -9.62 -9.86 -11.79
C VAL A 51 -8.52 -9.78 -12.85
N SER A 52 -7.44 -9.08 -12.54
CA SER A 52 -6.26 -9.09 -13.42
C SER A 52 -5.67 -10.50 -13.55
N LEU A 53 -5.09 -10.80 -14.70
CA LEU A 53 -4.39 -12.06 -14.94
C LEU A 53 -3.33 -12.36 -13.88
N ASN A 54 -2.53 -11.37 -13.46
CA ASN A 54 -1.52 -11.57 -12.43
C ASN A 54 -2.13 -11.93 -11.06
N GLN A 55 -3.26 -11.30 -10.70
CA GLN A 55 -3.99 -11.63 -9.48
C GLN A 55 -4.58 -13.05 -9.55
N PHE A 56 -5.10 -13.46 -10.71
CA PHE A 56 -5.61 -14.81 -10.91
C PHE A 56 -4.49 -15.86 -10.84
N ILE A 57 -3.36 -15.62 -11.50
CA ILE A 57 -2.20 -16.53 -11.46
C ILE A 57 -1.71 -16.70 -10.02
N THR A 58 -1.57 -15.61 -9.29
CA THR A 58 -1.11 -15.65 -7.90
C THR A 58 -2.11 -16.34 -6.97
N SER A 59 -3.42 -16.19 -7.17
CA SER A 59 -4.43 -16.89 -6.37
C SER A 59 -4.45 -18.39 -6.63
N VAL A 60 -4.34 -18.80 -7.90
CA VAL A 60 -4.24 -20.23 -8.28
C VAL A 60 -2.97 -20.85 -7.73
N LEU A 61 -1.82 -20.16 -7.87
CA LEU A 61 -0.56 -20.64 -7.35
C LEU A 61 -0.59 -20.73 -5.82
N ALA A 62 -1.14 -19.73 -5.13
CA ALA A 62 -1.31 -19.75 -3.69
C ALA A 62 -2.18 -20.92 -3.24
N GLY A 63 -3.31 -21.17 -3.92
CA GLY A 63 -4.16 -22.33 -3.64
C GLY A 63 -3.44 -23.67 -3.85
N ALA A 64 -2.69 -23.80 -4.94
CA ALA A 64 -1.96 -25.02 -5.29
C ALA A 64 -0.85 -25.35 -4.29
N VAL A 65 -0.15 -24.34 -3.76
CA VAL A 65 0.93 -24.53 -2.77
C VAL A 65 0.43 -24.41 -1.33
N GLY A 66 -0.89 -24.31 -1.12
CA GLY A 66 -1.51 -24.14 0.18
C GLY A 66 -1.16 -22.84 0.90
N TRP A 67 -0.61 -21.86 0.18
CA TRP A 67 -0.22 -20.56 0.73
C TRP A 67 -1.43 -19.79 1.22
N GLY A 68 -1.43 -19.42 2.51
CA GLY A 68 -2.56 -18.74 3.16
C GLY A 68 -3.66 -19.66 3.68
N ARG A 69 -3.44 -20.99 3.71
CA ARG A 69 -4.33 -21.96 4.39
C ARG A 69 -3.99 -22.19 5.86
N ASP A 70 -2.92 -21.55 6.36
CA ASP A 70 -2.48 -21.68 7.76
C ASP A 70 -3.47 -21.08 8.79
N ASP A 71 -4.52 -20.40 8.30
CA ASP A 71 -5.57 -19.78 9.12
C ASP A 71 -6.94 -20.47 8.97
N ALA A 72 -6.99 -21.79 8.73
CA ALA A 72 -8.23 -22.56 8.79
C ALA A 72 -8.74 -22.72 10.25
N ALA A 73 -9.01 -21.60 10.92
CA ALA A 73 -10.00 -21.44 11.95
C ALA A 73 -11.41 -21.43 11.30
N PRO A 74 -12.50 -21.74 12.04
CA PRO A 74 -13.77 -22.14 11.43
C PRO A 74 -14.40 -21.02 10.58
N ILE A 75 -15.16 -21.47 9.58
CA ILE A 75 -15.93 -20.70 8.59
C ILE A 75 -16.53 -19.43 9.21
N GLY A 76 -15.93 -18.27 8.91
CA GLY A 76 -16.48 -16.98 9.35
C GLY A 76 -15.53 -15.79 9.48
N ALA A 77 -14.57 -15.57 8.57
CA ALA A 77 -13.93 -14.25 8.41
C ALA A 77 -13.05 -14.19 7.15
N SER A 78 -13.64 -13.97 5.96
CA SER A 78 -12.86 -13.59 4.79
C SER A 78 -12.42 -12.13 4.89
N LYS A 79 -11.10 -11.90 4.95
CA LYS A 79 -10.34 -10.69 4.54
C LYS A 79 -10.83 -9.33 5.07
N GLY A 80 -10.07 -8.79 6.03
CA GLY A 80 -9.93 -7.35 6.22
C GLY A 80 -8.46 -6.99 6.31
N ARG A 81 -7.94 -6.28 5.30
CA ARG A 81 -6.64 -5.58 5.35
C ARG A 81 -6.57 -4.85 6.71
N SER A 82 -5.74 -5.37 7.62
CA SER A 82 -5.72 -4.96 9.02
C SER A 82 -5.65 -3.44 9.13
N LYS A 83 -6.56 -2.83 9.91
CA LYS A 83 -6.56 -1.39 10.22
C LYS A 83 -5.39 -0.97 11.13
N TRP A 84 -4.49 -1.90 11.47
CA TRP A 84 -3.32 -1.65 12.29
C TRP A 84 -2.44 -0.46 11.87
N PRO A 85 -2.14 -0.22 10.59
CA PRO A 85 -1.32 0.93 10.22
C PRO A 85 -2.10 2.26 10.32
N ILE A 86 -3.45 2.24 10.33
CA ILE A 86 -4.27 3.46 10.47
C ILE A 86 -4.29 3.94 11.92
N ILE A 87 -4.42 3.02 12.89
CA ILE A 87 -4.47 3.36 14.31
C ILE A 87 -3.16 4.02 14.77
N LEU A 88 -2.02 3.48 14.35
CA LEU A 88 -0.70 4.05 14.67
C LEU A 88 -0.51 5.45 14.04
N LEU A 89 -1.04 5.67 12.83
CA LEU A 89 -0.96 6.97 12.16
C LEU A 89 -1.80 8.03 12.88
N THR A 90 -3.01 7.67 13.33
CA THR A 90 -3.89 8.56 14.08
C THR A 90 -3.28 8.95 15.43
N ALA A 91 -2.67 8.00 16.15
CA ALA A 91 -2.01 8.29 17.42
C ALA A 91 -0.80 9.23 17.25
N ASN A 92 0.04 8.98 16.24
CA ASN A 92 1.19 9.85 15.97
C ASN A 92 0.75 11.25 15.52
N LEU A 93 -0.33 11.36 14.73
CA LEU A 93 -0.87 12.65 14.29
C LEU A 93 -1.37 13.49 15.48
N LEU A 94 -2.05 12.88 16.45
CA LEU A 94 -2.51 13.56 17.66
C LEU A 94 -1.34 14.04 18.53
N LEU A 95 -0.30 13.21 18.68
CA LEU A 95 0.90 13.57 19.44
C LEU A 95 1.62 14.79 18.83
N VAL A 96 1.79 14.79 17.50
CA VAL A 96 2.40 15.91 16.77
C VAL A 96 1.55 17.18 16.90
N ALA A 97 0.22 17.07 16.78
CA ALA A 97 -0.68 18.22 16.94
C ALA A 97 -0.60 18.81 18.35
N ALA A 98 -0.59 17.96 19.38
CA ALA A 98 -0.45 18.42 20.77
C ALA A 98 0.89 19.15 20.99
N ALA A 99 2.00 18.60 20.50
CA ALA A 99 3.32 19.23 20.60
C ALA A 99 3.36 20.60 19.88
N ALA A 100 2.75 20.70 18.69
CA ALA A 100 2.67 21.95 17.95
C ALA A 100 1.85 23.01 18.70
N ILE A 101 0.71 22.64 19.28
CA ILE A 101 -0.12 23.55 20.08
C ILE A 101 0.64 24.04 21.31
N SER A 102 1.30 23.12 22.05
CA SER A 102 2.12 23.49 23.19
C SER A 102 3.22 24.47 22.82
N ALA A 103 3.92 24.27 21.70
CA ALA A 103 4.96 25.17 21.23
C ALA A 103 4.43 26.59 20.92
N ILE A 104 3.24 26.70 20.30
CA ILE A 104 2.60 27.99 20.02
C ILE A 104 2.23 28.72 21.30
N VAL A 105 1.67 28.00 22.29
CA VAL A 105 1.31 28.59 23.59
C VAL A 105 2.55 29.12 24.31
N PHE A 106 3.64 28.34 24.34
CA PHE A 106 4.89 28.79 24.93
C PHE A 106 5.49 30.02 24.23
N LEU A 107 5.39 30.11 22.90
CA LEU A 107 5.88 31.27 22.14
C LEU A 107 5.11 32.55 22.46
N VAL A 108 3.80 32.46 22.70
CA VAL A 108 2.95 33.63 23.00
C VAL A 108 3.07 34.08 24.46
N ALA A 109 3.33 33.14 25.37
CA ALA A 109 3.43 33.41 26.80
C ALA A 109 4.84 33.87 27.26
N ALA A 110 5.86 33.66 26.42
CA ALA A 110 7.23 34.10 26.65
C ALA A 110 7.45 35.53 26.14
#